data_AF-A0A951BWZ6-F1
#
_entry.id   AF-A0A951BWZ6-F1
#
_cell.length_a   1.000
_cell.length_b   1.000
_cell.length_c   1.000
_cell.angle_alpha   90.00
_cell.angle_beta   90.00
_cell.angle_gamma   90.00
#
_symmetry.space_group_name_H-M   'P 1'
#
loop_
_entity.id
_entity.type
_entity.pdbx_description
1 polymer ?
#
loop_
_entity_poly.entity_id
_entity_poly.type
_entity_poly.pdbx_seq_one_letter_code
_entity_poly.pdbx_strand_id
1 'polypeptide(L)'
;MSTDLLERVPAAKGWDVRIAAVAVLAAVFLCGAAAGALAMDSRAHSRMHQPVFETPAGKPLGFERLQRELNLTQPQAEQVSSILADMWQYYRTVLSDSKNRVEQVLTPGQRQRFEQLLKEQQK
;
A
#
# COMPACT_ATOMS: atom_id res chain seq x y z
N MET A 1 -4.13 -65.09 22.46
CA MET A 1 -3.25 -64.05 21.88
C MET A 1 -3.61 -63.94 20.42
N SER A 2 -4.41 -62.94 20.06
CA SER A 2 -4.89 -62.72 18.69
C SER A 2 -4.45 -61.33 18.27
N THR A 3 -3.37 -61.26 17.50
CA THR A 3 -2.85 -60.05 16.87
C THR A 3 -3.54 -59.87 15.53
N ASP A 4 -4.74 -59.29 15.54
CA ASP A 4 -5.56 -59.10 14.33
C ASP A 4 -6.09 -57.65 14.17
N LEU A 5 -5.33 -56.68 14.70
CA LEU A 5 -5.66 -55.24 14.63
C LEU A 5 -4.64 -54.41 13.84
N LEU A 6 -3.88 -55.04 12.94
CA LEU A 6 -2.91 -54.35 12.08
C LEU A 6 -3.21 -54.47 10.58
N GLU A 7 -4.39 -54.94 10.21
CA GLU A 7 -4.77 -55.13 8.81
C GLU A 7 -5.97 -54.24 8.44
N ARG A 8 -5.77 -52.92 8.46
CA ARG A 8 -6.59 -51.96 7.71
C ARG A 8 -5.85 -50.63 7.52
N VAL A 9 -4.76 -50.68 6.77
CA VAL A 9 -4.39 -49.52 5.94
C VAL A 9 -5.16 -49.71 4.62
N PRO A 10 -6.24 -48.97 4.36
CA PRO A 10 -6.91 -49.07 3.08
C PRO A 10 -5.97 -48.47 2.03
N ALA A 11 -5.36 -49.37 1.26
CA ALA A 11 -5.04 -49.23 -0.15
C ALA A 11 -4.73 -47.79 -0.60
N ALA A 12 -3.48 -47.37 -0.46
CA ALA A 12 -2.89 -46.36 -1.34
C ALA A 12 -2.79 -46.97 -2.74
N LYS A 13 -3.94 -47.08 -3.41
CA LYS A 13 -4.12 -47.69 -4.72
C LYS A 13 -3.73 -46.67 -5.79
N GLY A 14 -2.53 -46.85 -6.32
CA GLY A 14 -2.22 -46.58 -7.73
C GLY A 14 -2.31 -45.13 -8.20
N TRP A 15 -1.89 -44.16 -7.38
CA TRP A 15 -1.52 -42.87 -7.95
C TRP A 15 -0.13 -43.02 -8.55
N ASP A 16 -0.03 -42.85 -9.87
CA ASP A 16 1.27 -42.84 -10.57
C ASP A 16 2.18 -41.83 -9.83
N VAL A 17 3.33 -42.29 -9.34
CA VAL A 17 4.25 -41.49 -8.48
C VAL A 17 4.56 -40.14 -9.13
N ARG A 18 4.58 -40.11 -10.47
CA ARG A 18 4.73 -38.91 -11.30
C ARG A 18 3.59 -37.92 -11.11
N ILE A 19 2.34 -38.38 -11.11
CA ILE A 19 1.17 -37.50 -10.93
C ILE A 19 1.12 -37.00 -9.48
N ALA A 20 1.44 -37.83 -8.49
CA ALA A 20 1.53 -37.39 -7.10
C ALA A 20 2.63 -36.32 -6.92
N ALA A 21 3.80 -36.51 -7.53
CA ALA A 21 4.88 -35.53 -7.50
C ALA A 21 4.49 -34.21 -8.19
N VAL A 22 3.88 -34.27 -9.36
CA VAL A 22 3.39 -33.08 -10.08
C VAL A 22 2.33 -32.34 -9.26
N ALA A 23 1.40 -33.08 -8.63
CA ALA A 23 0.35 -32.48 -7.79
C ALA A 23 0.94 -31.73 -6.58
N VAL A 24 1.95 -32.30 -5.91
CA VAL A 24 2.63 -31.65 -4.78
C VAL A 24 3.39 -30.41 -5.25
N LEU A 25 4.13 -30.49 -6.36
CA LEU A 25 4.85 -29.33 -6.90
C LEU A 25 3.89 -28.21 -7.32
N ALA A 26 2.77 -28.56 -7.96
CA ALA A 26 1.74 -27.60 -8.31
C ALA A 26 1.11 -26.94 -7.07
N ALA A 27 0.84 -27.72 -6.02
CA ALA A 27 0.30 -27.21 -4.77
C ALA A 27 1.29 -26.25 -4.07
N VAL A 28 2.57 -26.60 -4.00
CA VAL A 28 3.63 -25.73 -3.46
C VAL A 28 3.73 -24.44 -4.28
N PHE A 29 3.71 -24.55 -5.60
CA PHE A 29 3.74 -23.39 -6.49
C PHE A 29 2.52 -22.47 -6.30
N LEU A 30 1.31 -23.04 -6.25
CA LEU A 30 0.07 -22.30 -6.00
C LEU A 30 0.09 -21.60 -4.64
N CYS A 31 0.58 -22.28 -3.60
CA CYS A 31 0.69 -21.71 -2.27
C CYS A 31 1.70 -20.56 -2.24
N GLY A 32 2.85 -20.73 -2.90
CA GLY A 32 3.86 -19.68 -3.08
C GLY A 32 3.34 -18.48 -3.89
N ALA A 33 2.59 -18.73 -4.96
CA ALA A 33 1.98 -17.68 -5.78
C ALA A 33 0.91 -16.91 -5.01
N ALA A 34 0.05 -17.59 -4.25
CA ALA A 34 -0.96 -16.96 -3.39
C ALA A 34 -0.30 -16.10 -2.29
N ALA A 35 0.71 -16.64 -1.60
CA ALA A 35 1.47 -15.89 -0.60
C ALA A 35 2.19 -14.68 -1.22
N GLY A 36 2.78 -14.83 -2.41
CA GLY A 36 3.41 -13.74 -3.16
C GLY A 36 2.41 -12.65 -3.56
N ALA A 37 1.24 -13.04 -4.07
CA ALA A 37 0.18 -12.10 -4.43
C ALA A 37 -0.31 -11.30 -3.23
N LEU A 38 -0.57 -11.96 -2.09
CA LEU A 38 -0.97 -11.31 -0.84
C LEU A 38 0.12 -10.38 -0.29
N ALA A 39 1.39 -10.75 -0.44
CA ALA A 39 2.53 -9.92 -0.02
C ALA A 39 2.70 -8.67 -0.89
N MET A 40 2.46 -8.77 -2.20
CA MET A 40 2.51 -7.62 -3.12
C MET A 40 1.33 -6.66 -2.89
N ASP A 41 0.13 -7.20 -2.69
CA ASP A 41 -1.10 -6.42 -2.45
C ASP A 41 -1.00 -5.57 -1.17
N SER A 42 -0.49 -6.18 -0.08
CA SER A 42 -0.43 -5.52 1.24
C SER A 42 0.73 -4.54 1.42
N ARG A 43 1.83 -4.65 0.66
CA ARG A 43 3.03 -3.79 0.85
C ARG A 43 3.29 -2.79 -0.27
N ALA A 44 2.86 -3.04 -1.50
CA ALA A 44 3.18 -2.13 -2.61
C ALA A 44 2.21 -0.93 -2.66
N HIS A 45 0.91 -1.14 -2.45
CA HIS A 45 -0.09 -0.06 -2.58
C HIS A 45 -0.06 0.94 -1.41
N SER A 46 0.14 0.47 -0.18
CA SER A 46 0.13 1.35 1.01
C SER A 46 1.41 2.17 1.18
N ARG A 47 2.54 1.74 0.58
CA ARG A 47 3.83 2.45 0.68
C ARG A 47 4.14 3.39 -0.49
N MET A 48 3.45 3.24 -1.63
CA MET A 48 3.76 4.03 -2.83
C MET A 48 2.99 5.35 -2.96
N HIS A 49 1.92 5.59 -2.19
CA HIS A 49 1.00 6.71 -2.48
C HIS A 49 0.76 7.73 -1.37
N GLN A 50 1.47 7.69 -0.25
CA GLN A 50 1.42 8.83 0.68
C GLN A 50 2.82 9.37 0.92
N PRO A 51 3.22 10.43 0.19
CA PRO A 51 4.35 11.24 0.61
C PRO A 51 4.04 11.69 2.03
N VAL A 52 4.96 11.38 2.97
CA VAL A 52 4.79 11.63 4.41
C VAL A 52 4.36 13.08 4.68
N PHE A 53 4.67 13.99 3.77
CA PHE A 53 4.34 15.39 3.84
C PHE A 53 2.86 15.70 3.46
N GLU A 54 2.21 14.97 2.55
CA GLU A 54 0.91 15.38 1.95
C GLU A 54 -0.29 15.44 2.91
N THR A 55 -0.24 14.74 4.04
CA THR A 55 -1.36 14.75 5.01
C THR A 55 -1.09 15.71 6.18
N PRO A 56 -2.11 16.38 6.74
CA PRO A 56 -1.96 17.20 7.94
C PRO A 56 -1.33 16.45 9.13
N ALA A 57 -1.62 15.15 9.23
CA ALA A 57 -1.03 14.26 10.24
C ALA A 57 0.40 13.83 9.92
N GLY A 58 0.77 13.74 8.64
CA GLY A 58 2.11 13.35 8.20
C GLY A 58 3.14 14.48 8.26
N LYS A 59 2.72 15.75 8.22
CA LYS A 59 3.61 16.91 8.38
C LYS A 59 4.47 16.89 9.66
N PRO A 60 3.90 16.75 10.88
CA PRO A 60 4.70 16.71 12.10
C PRO A 60 5.58 15.44 12.14
N LEU A 61 5.03 14.29 11.74
CA LEU A 61 5.77 13.02 11.72
C LEU A 61 6.95 13.03 10.73
N GLY A 62 6.78 13.67 9.57
CA GLY A 62 7.82 13.84 8.57
C GLY A 62 8.91 14.82 9.01
N PHE A 63 8.53 15.90 9.67
CA PHE A 63 9.49 16.87 10.22
C PHE A 63 10.31 16.28 11.38
N GLU A 64 9.66 15.62 12.34
CA GLU A 64 10.35 14.93 13.44
C GLU A 64 11.34 13.87 12.92
N ARG A 65 10.94 13.14 11.89
CA ARG A 65 11.80 12.16 11.22
C ARG A 65 13.00 12.83 10.55
N LEU A 66 12.79 13.91 9.78
CA LEU A 66 13.86 14.69 9.16
C LEU A 66 14.84 15.24 10.20
N GLN A 67 14.31 15.80 11.28
CA GLN A 67 15.12 16.37 12.36
C GLN A 67 16.02 15.31 12.99
N ARG A 68 15.48 14.11 13.23
CA ARG A 68 16.22 12.98 13.81
C ARG A 68 17.24 12.39 12.83
N GLU A 69 16.83 12.09 11.60
CA GLU A 69 17.70 11.41 10.62
C GLU A 69 18.86 12.30 10.15
N LEU A 70 18.64 13.62 10.07
CA LEU A 70 19.67 14.58 9.64
C LEU A 70 20.44 15.19 10.82
N ASN A 71 20.09 14.86 12.06
CA ASN A 71 20.67 15.44 13.28
C ASN A 71 20.71 16.97 13.23
N LEU A 72 19.57 17.60 12.91
CA LEU A 72 19.51 19.05 12.78
C LEU A 72 19.75 19.71 14.14
N THR A 73 20.65 20.69 14.17
CA THR A 73 20.76 21.62 15.30
C THR A 73 19.48 22.45 15.41
N GLN A 74 19.20 23.02 16.58
CA GLN A 74 17.99 23.83 16.74
C GLN A 74 17.83 24.96 15.72
N PRO A 75 18.84 25.80 15.45
CA PRO A 75 18.68 26.85 14.45
C PRO A 75 18.42 26.29 13.03
N GLN A 76 18.96 25.11 12.70
CA GLN A 76 18.66 24.44 11.42
C GLN A 76 17.23 23.90 11.39
N ALA A 77 16.75 23.32 12.49
CA ALA A 77 15.39 22.81 12.59
C ALA A 77 14.36 23.93 12.41
N GLU A 78 14.58 25.10 13.03
CA GLU A 78 13.74 26.29 12.86
C GLU A 78 13.71 26.75 11.39
N GLN A 79 14.87 26.83 10.74
CA GLN A 79 14.95 27.21 9.33
C GLN A 79 14.23 26.21 8.42
N VAL A 80 14.46 24.91 8.60
CA VAL A 80 13.80 23.87 7.82
C VAL A 80 12.28 23.89 8.04
N SER A 81 11.83 24.10 9.28
CA SER A 81 10.40 24.25 9.61
C SER A 81 9.77 25.43 8.86
N SER A 82 10.45 26.59 8.83
CA SER A 82 10.00 27.75 8.07
C SER A 82 9.90 27.46 6.57
N ILE A 83 10.92 26.83 5.98
CA ILE A 83 10.94 26.47 4.55
C ILE A 83 9.78 25.52 4.22
N LEU A 84 9.55 24.52 5.06
CA LEU A 84 8.44 23.58 4.87
C LEU A 84 7.09 24.28 4.99
N ALA A 85 6.93 25.21 5.93
CA ALA A 85 5.71 26.00 6.08
C ALA A 85 5.40 26.83 4.83
N ASP A 86 6.41 27.52 4.28
CA ASP A 86 6.28 28.31 3.06
C ASP A 86 5.94 27.43 1.85
N MET A 87 6.63 26.30 1.71
CA MET A 87 6.34 25.30 0.67
C MET A 87 4.89 24.82 0.74
N TRP A 88 4.37 24.56 1.96
CA TRP A 88 2.99 24.14 2.14
C TRP A 88 1.98 25.18 1.72
N GLN A 89 2.25 26.44 2.03
CA GLN A 89 1.38 27.54 1.68
C GLN A 89 1.32 27.72 0.16
N TYR A 90 2.48 27.65 -0.50
CA TYR A 90 2.56 27.67 -1.95
C TYR A 90 1.79 26.49 -2.58
N TYR A 91 2.04 25.27 -2.12
CA TYR A 91 1.40 24.07 -2.63
C TYR A 91 -0.13 24.13 -2.53
N ARG A 92 -0.68 24.59 -1.38
CA ARG A 92 -2.13 24.77 -1.20
C ARG A 92 -2.73 25.73 -2.22
N THR A 93 -2.02 26.80 -2.52
CA THR A 93 -2.45 27.81 -3.50
C THR A 93 -2.46 27.23 -4.92
N VAL A 94 -1.40 26.51 -5.30
CA VAL A 94 -1.34 25.84 -6.61
C VAL A 94 -2.44 24.79 -6.75
N LEU A 95 -2.71 24.02 -5.69
CA LEU A 95 -3.73 22.97 -5.71
C LEU A 95 -5.13 23.56 -5.86
N SER A 96 -5.45 24.63 -5.13
CA SER A 96 -6.75 25.31 -5.24
C SER A 96 -6.93 25.98 -6.61
N ASP A 97 -5.91 26.67 -7.10
CA ASP A 97 -5.95 27.29 -8.44
C ASP A 97 -6.12 26.24 -9.54
N SER A 98 -5.35 25.14 -9.47
CA SER A 98 -5.44 24.05 -10.44
C SER A 98 -6.82 23.41 -10.43
N LYS A 99 -7.40 23.18 -9.25
CA LYS A 99 -8.78 22.67 -9.10
C LYS A 99 -9.78 23.61 -9.79
N ASN A 100 -9.70 24.92 -9.52
CA ASN A 100 -10.59 25.90 -10.12
C ASN A 100 -10.47 25.94 -11.64
N ARG A 101 -9.24 25.87 -12.18
CA ARG A 101 -8.98 25.85 -13.62
C ARG A 101 -9.53 24.59 -14.28
N VAL A 102 -9.46 23.44 -13.62
CA VAL A 102 -10.12 22.22 -14.10
C VAL A 102 -11.64 22.42 -14.12
N GLU A 103 -12.24 22.93 -13.04
CA GLU A 103 -13.70 23.14 -12.98
C GLU A 103 -14.22 24.08 -14.07
N GLN A 104 -13.44 25.09 -14.46
CA GLN A 104 -13.78 26.05 -15.53
C GLN A 104 -13.94 25.39 -16.90
N VAL A 105 -13.20 24.32 -17.20
CA VAL A 105 -13.28 23.61 -18.48
C VAL A 105 -14.31 22.49 -18.50
N LEU A 106 -14.89 22.16 -17.33
CA LEU A 106 -15.87 21.10 -17.19
C LEU A 106 -17.30 21.60 -17.36
N THR A 107 -18.15 20.75 -17.95
CA THR A 107 -19.60 20.92 -17.93
C THR A 107 -20.15 20.75 -16.50
N PRO A 108 -21.35 21.26 -16.19
CA PRO A 108 -21.93 21.14 -14.84
C PRO A 108 -22.00 19.71 -14.31
N GLY A 109 -22.39 18.73 -15.15
CA GLY A 109 -22.43 17.33 -14.76
C GLY A 109 -21.04 16.73 -14.50
N GLN A 110 -20.03 17.13 -15.28
CA GLN A 110 -18.64 16.70 -15.06
C GLN A 110 -18.04 17.28 -13.78
N ARG A 111 -18.36 18.53 -13.41
CA ARG A 111 -17.92 19.13 -12.14
C ARG A 111 -18.42 18.33 -10.95
N GLN A 112 -19.69 17.94 -10.94
CA GLN A 112 -20.26 17.12 -9.87
C GLN A 112 -19.55 15.76 -9.76
N ARG A 113 -19.24 15.11 -10.88
CA ARG A 113 -18.47 13.85 -10.87
C ARG A 113 -17.03 14.07 -10.41
N PHE A 114 -16.39 15.17 -10.82
CA PHE A 114 -15.04 15.53 -10.40
C PHE A 114 -14.95 15.74 -8.87
N GLU A 115 -15.92 16.45 -8.27
CA GLU A 115 -15.99 16.61 -6.82
C GLU A 115 -16.16 15.28 -6.08
N GLN A 116 -16.94 14.35 -6.63
CA GLN A 116 -17.08 13.00 -6.06
C GLN A 116 -15.77 12.24 -6.10
N LEU A 117 -15.06 12.25 -7.25
CA LEU A 117 -13.75 11.60 -7.40
C LEU A 117 -12.72 12.15 -6.40
N LEU A 118 -12.71 13.47 -6.16
CA LEU A 118 -11.82 14.07 -5.16
C LEU A 118 -12.15 13.61 -3.73
N LYS A 119 -13.44 13.42 -3.40
CA LYS A 119 -13.86 12.90 -2.08
C LYS A 119 -13.55 11.42 -1.90
N GLU A 120 -13.65 10.63 -2.96
CA GLU A 120 -13.29 9.20 -2.97
C GLU A 120 -11.79 8.99 -2.67
N GLN A 121 -10.92 9.88 -3.15
CA GLN A 121 -9.46 9.85 -2.91
C GLN A 121 -9.04 10.28 -1.48
N GLN A 122 -9.90 10.98 -0.75
CA GLN A 122 -9.63 11.47 0.61
C GLN A 122 -10.06 10.49 1.71
N LYS A 123 -10.75 9.40 1.35
CA LYS A 123 -11.14 8.31 2.27
C LYS A 123 -10.06 7.26 2.35
#